data_AF-A0A6I0FR01-F1
#
_entry.id   AF-A0A6I0FR01-F1
#
_cell.length_a   1.000
_cell.length_b   1.000
_cell.length_c   1.000
_cell.angle_alpha   90.00
_cell.angle_beta   90.00
_cell.angle_gamma   90.00
#
_symmetry.space_group_name_H-M   'P 1'
#
loop_
_entity.id
_entity.type
_entity.pdbx_description
1 polymer ?
#
loop_
_entity_poly.entity_id
_entity_poly.type
_entity_poly.pdbx_seq_one_letter_code
_entity_poly.pdbx_strand_id
1 'polypeptide(L)'
;MQIQTFAPHDQGGDSSADSLVRDLGRIVTEHDATILVEIPTLEGRVAYAAGDKAESWIHKGYQGLPGTPPLDVRPLEDLPHGDYRQMFEVIGGDDVLQELVSYLDARGVTYHIPENQQWMYLLGGTALGKMAALMIGIGFVLVFVGIVLNSHTDAVRRLHGIGLLSRAKAELSAARGTLLTATSAAVVLVDVLLWWYSNTASAYQLVLFQAAFIGIALVACIFALFVGLFLLKIAPVVQLLKGKLPAKSVLVSMFAVRIGACIAVASLSIGALNYTTEWNEQKDEVDGWRNSPSAYGLTLSGARKLEDLHEASGRLASHMRDISSQNRLLYAQFRDSGMTPGSHLDRDIMVYNTTAAENSLSGEVSRSFGEQPRDKQPLVLVPDSLPAAVDSHELLAPIVGEARVHTAVYRAGDSRARTWEVGLDEWMNRAETHDPIVVVMPNDLIGLSDRNLVASVTQHDVLLSSYDDFQRLHDDREVGSFVRAAVPMSQTWSQHHQAMGRILWVYVGGFVATVLLCCIASLAVWLSFMKVFHQRLRAAYLHARWPIRPLLTALGAELIVCACVLYFLFTRAATARAWEAGGSAEGAADPALIALFHVPSSAWWITLALFVSTSIPASGLVLGRRTQRSLVVTRR
;
A
#
# COMPACT_ATOMS: atom_id res chain seq x y z
N MET A 1 -15.81 -18.31 -1.44
CA MET A 1 -16.44 -17.70 -0.24
C MET A 1 -15.45 -17.78 0.90
N GLN A 2 -15.61 -16.99 1.95
CA GLN A 2 -14.71 -17.03 3.11
C GLN A 2 -15.51 -17.40 4.37
N ILE A 3 -14.91 -18.21 5.23
CA ILE A 3 -15.45 -18.58 6.54
C ILE A 3 -14.35 -18.32 7.55
N GLN A 4 -14.60 -17.42 8.49
CA GLN A 4 -13.72 -17.19 9.62
C GLN A 4 -14.26 -17.96 10.82
N THR A 5 -13.47 -18.88 11.34
CA THR A 5 -13.81 -19.72 12.50
C THR A 5 -13.16 -19.18 13.75
N PHE A 6 -13.84 -19.35 14.89
CA PHE A 6 -13.44 -18.85 16.20
C PHE A 6 -13.66 -19.94 17.26
N ALA A 7 -12.99 -19.80 18.40
CA ALA A 7 -13.15 -20.74 19.52
C ALA A 7 -14.61 -20.83 20.02
N PRO A 8 -15.07 -22.00 20.48
CA PRO A 8 -16.42 -22.15 21.04
C PRO A 8 -16.64 -21.25 22.26
N HIS A 9 -17.87 -20.75 22.42
CA HIS A 9 -18.24 -19.87 23.53
C HIS A 9 -18.38 -20.61 24.87
N ASP A 10 -18.59 -21.94 24.82
CA ASP A 10 -18.70 -22.85 25.95
C ASP A 10 -17.69 -23.99 25.81
N GLN A 11 -16.82 -24.18 26.83
CA GLN A 11 -15.74 -25.18 26.87
C GLN A 11 -16.23 -26.65 27.01
N GLY A 12 -17.39 -27.00 26.44
CA GLY A 12 -18.00 -28.33 26.53
C GLY A 12 -17.67 -29.28 25.37
N GLY A 13 -16.98 -28.80 24.33
CA GLY A 13 -16.65 -29.59 23.14
C GLY A 13 -15.31 -30.31 23.25
N ASP A 14 -15.36 -31.62 23.51
CA ASP A 14 -14.21 -32.55 23.61
C ASP A 14 -13.60 -32.90 22.23
N SER A 15 -13.42 -31.90 21.35
CA SER A 15 -12.87 -32.09 20.01
C SER A 15 -11.47 -31.52 19.90
N SER A 16 -10.47 -32.38 19.68
CA SER A 16 -9.11 -31.95 19.37
C SER A 16 -9.11 -31.11 18.08
N ALA A 17 -8.36 -30.00 18.06
CA ALA A 17 -8.26 -29.11 16.91
C ALA A 17 -7.91 -29.86 15.61
N ASP A 18 -7.01 -30.85 15.71
CA ASP A 18 -6.60 -31.75 14.62
C ASP A 18 -7.74 -32.62 14.06
N SER A 19 -8.74 -32.97 14.86
CA SER A 19 -9.90 -33.72 14.38
C SER A 19 -10.82 -32.83 13.54
N LEU A 20 -10.95 -31.55 13.92
CA LEU A 20 -11.81 -30.61 13.22
C LEU A 20 -11.27 -30.25 11.84
N VAL A 21 -9.97 -29.95 11.75
CA VAL A 21 -9.32 -29.64 10.46
C VAL A 21 -9.41 -30.80 9.47
N ARG A 22 -9.21 -32.04 9.95
CA ARG A 22 -9.39 -33.26 9.14
C ARG A 22 -10.82 -33.46 8.67
N ASP A 23 -11.80 -33.28 9.56
CA ASP A 23 -13.21 -33.42 9.22
C ASP A 23 -13.65 -32.37 8.19
N LEU A 24 -13.18 -31.12 8.29
CA LEU A 24 -13.43 -30.08 7.28
C LEU A 24 -12.85 -30.47 5.92
N GLY A 25 -11.62 -31.01 5.90
CA GLY A 25 -10.99 -31.49 4.67
C GLY A 25 -11.78 -32.65 4.02
N ARG A 26 -12.32 -33.55 4.83
CA ARG A 26 -13.16 -34.66 4.34
C ARG A 26 -14.47 -34.16 3.73
N ILE A 27 -15.22 -33.30 4.43
CA ILE A 27 -16.50 -32.75 3.93
C ILE A 27 -16.31 -32.14 2.55
N VAL A 28 -15.26 -31.34 2.38
CA VAL A 28 -15.00 -30.64 1.13
C VAL A 28 -14.59 -31.60 0.00
N THR A 29 -13.91 -32.70 0.33
CA THR A 29 -13.54 -33.73 -0.64
C THR A 29 -14.75 -34.55 -1.10
N GLU A 30 -15.72 -34.80 -0.21
CA GLU A 30 -16.95 -35.53 -0.53
C GLU A 30 -17.87 -34.77 -1.50
N HIS A 31 -17.74 -33.44 -1.57
CA HIS A 31 -18.55 -32.55 -2.41
C HIS A 31 -17.79 -31.95 -3.61
N ASP A 32 -16.66 -32.54 -4.02
CA ASP A 32 -15.83 -32.02 -5.13
C ASP A 32 -15.45 -30.53 -4.99
N ALA A 33 -15.38 -30.03 -3.75
CA ALA A 33 -15.06 -28.67 -3.43
C ALA A 33 -13.59 -28.52 -3.04
N THR A 34 -13.16 -27.30 -2.70
CA THR A 34 -11.81 -27.04 -2.19
C THR A 34 -11.85 -26.04 -1.05
N ILE A 35 -11.10 -26.30 0.01
CA ILE A 35 -10.93 -25.42 1.16
C ILE A 35 -9.45 -25.13 1.32
N LEU A 36 -9.10 -23.88 1.58
CA LEU A 36 -7.72 -23.48 1.78
C LEU A 36 -7.56 -22.38 2.83
N VAL A 37 -6.39 -22.34 3.44
CA VAL A 37 -5.92 -21.25 4.30
C VAL A 37 -4.58 -20.77 3.76
N GLU A 38 -4.45 -19.48 3.47
CA GLU A 38 -3.17 -18.87 3.08
C GLU A 38 -2.46 -18.27 4.29
N ILE A 39 -1.22 -18.70 4.52
CA ILE A 39 -0.33 -18.16 5.55
C ILE A 39 0.89 -17.50 4.87
N PRO A 40 1.15 -16.21 5.10
CA PRO A 40 2.34 -15.55 4.55
C PRO A 40 3.61 -16.03 5.26
N THR A 41 4.68 -16.25 4.49
CA THR A 41 5.99 -16.68 4.97
C THR A 41 7.09 -15.80 4.38
N LEU A 42 8.29 -15.81 4.97
CA LEU A 42 9.39 -14.95 4.51
C LEU A 42 9.79 -15.18 3.03
N GLU A 43 9.52 -16.37 2.49
CA GLU A 43 9.86 -16.74 1.11
C GLU A 43 8.69 -16.58 0.12
N GLY A 44 7.48 -16.36 0.62
CA GLY A 44 6.27 -16.30 -0.19
C GLY A 44 5.02 -16.61 0.62
N ARG A 45 4.17 -17.49 0.12
CA ARG A 45 2.95 -17.90 0.82
C ARG A 45 2.86 -19.41 0.86
N VAL A 46 2.31 -19.94 1.94
CA VAL A 46 1.96 -21.36 2.04
C VAL A 46 0.44 -21.46 2.12
N ALA A 47 -0.17 -22.16 1.18
CA ALA A 47 -1.59 -22.49 1.22
C ALA A 47 -1.76 -23.91 1.77
N TYR A 48 -2.48 -24.05 2.87
CA TYR A 48 -2.88 -25.33 3.43
C TYR A 48 -4.26 -25.66 2.87
N ALA A 49 -4.38 -26.70 2.04
CA ALA A 49 -5.57 -26.95 1.25
C ALA A 49 -6.00 -28.42 1.23
N ALA A 50 -7.31 -28.64 1.08
CA ALA A 50 -7.93 -29.95 0.90
C ALA A 50 -9.04 -29.91 -0.16
N GLY A 51 -9.28 -31.04 -0.83
CA GLY A 51 -10.27 -31.20 -1.89
C GLY A 51 -9.68 -31.45 -3.29
N ASP A 52 -10.55 -31.61 -4.28
CA ASP A 52 -10.20 -32.09 -5.64
C ASP A 52 -9.12 -31.25 -6.33
N LYS A 53 -9.27 -29.91 -6.31
CA LYS A 53 -8.27 -29.01 -6.91
C LYS A 53 -6.98 -28.95 -6.11
N ALA A 54 -7.06 -29.08 -4.78
CA ALA A 54 -5.90 -29.01 -3.90
C ALA A 54 -4.91 -30.15 -4.18
N GLU A 55 -5.39 -31.38 -4.39
CA GLU A 55 -4.53 -32.52 -4.73
C GLU A 55 -3.70 -32.25 -6.01
N SER A 56 -4.34 -31.66 -7.02
CA SER A 56 -3.64 -31.26 -8.24
C SER A 56 -2.56 -30.21 -8.01
N TRP A 57 -2.80 -29.25 -7.11
CA TRP A 57 -1.87 -28.17 -6.79
C TRP A 57 -0.71 -28.64 -5.91
N ILE A 58 -0.97 -29.58 -4.99
CA ILE A 58 0.07 -30.20 -4.15
C ILE A 58 1.05 -30.99 -5.03
N HIS A 59 0.56 -31.73 -6.04
CA HIS A 59 1.43 -32.54 -6.90
C HIS A 59 2.11 -31.76 -8.02
N LYS A 60 1.41 -30.83 -8.67
CA LYS A 60 1.94 -30.09 -9.85
C LYS A 60 2.54 -28.73 -9.48
N GLY A 61 2.37 -28.29 -8.24
CA GLY A 61 2.64 -26.91 -7.81
C GLY A 61 1.55 -25.94 -8.26
N TYR A 62 1.49 -24.77 -7.62
CA TYR A 62 0.59 -23.69 -7.99
C TYR A 62 1.31 -22.62 -8.82
N GLN A 63 0.81 -22.37 -10.03
CA GLN A 63 1.34 -21.31 -10.90
C GLN A 63 0.48 -20.06 -10.79
N GLY A 64 0.94 -19.11 -9.98
CA GLY A 64 0.33 -17.79 -9.85
C GLY A 64 0.54 -16.91 -11.10
N LEU A 65 -0.05 -15.71 -11.08
CA LEU A 65 0.24 -14.70 -12.09
C LEU A 65 1.70 -14.21 -11.96
N PRO A 66 2.37 -13.83 -13.06
CA PRO A 66 3.72 -13.27 -12.98
C PRO A 66 3.80 -12.10 -12.00
N GLY A 67 4.77 -12.13 -11.09
CA GLY A 67 4.97 -11.10 -10.06
C GLY A 67 4.22 -11.33 -8.74
N THR A 68 3.38 -12.37 -8.63
CA THR A 68 2.86 -12.79 -7.32
C THR A 68 3.93 -13.54 -6.53
N PRO A 69 4.01 -13.38 -5.19
CA PRO A 69 4.86 -14.20 -4.34
C PRO A 69 4.58 -15.70 -4.60
N PRO A 70 5.61 -16.57 -4.60
CA PRO A 70 5.43 -17.99 -4.84
C PRO A 70 4.47 -18.57 -3.80
N LEU A 71 3.60 -19.48 -4.23
CA LEU A 71 2.62 -20.16 -3.39
C LEU A 71 2.98 -21.64 -3.31
N ASP A 72 3.43 -22.08 -2.15
CA ASP A 72 3.63 -23.49 -1.82
C ASP A 72 2.31 -24.06 -1.31
N VAL A 73 1.81 -25.15 -1.91
CA VAL A 73 0.52 -25.74 -1.50
C VAL A 73 0.77 -27.04 -0.76
N ARG A 74 0.29 -27.10 0.48
CA ARG A 74 0.44 -28.25 1.38
C ARG A 74 -0.92 -28.83 1.77
N PRO A 75 -0.98 -30.11 2.16
CA PRO A 75 -2.17 -30.69 2.74
C PRO A 75 -2.70 -29.86 3.91
N LEU A 76 -4.02 -29.75 4.03
CA LEU A 76 -4.66 -29.05 5.14
C LEU A 76 -4.29 -29.64 6.51
N GLU A 77 -3.96 -30.93 6.56
CA GLU A 77 -3.51 -31.62 7.78
C GLU A 77 -2.16 -31.10 8.32
N ASP A 78 -1.34 -30.49 7.45
CA ASP A 78 -0.03 -29.92 7.83
C ASP A 78 -0.16 -28.50 8.42
N LEU A 79 -1.38 -28.02 8.65
CA LEU A 79 -1.64 -26.70 9.22
C LEU A 79 -0.89 -26.55 10.57
N PRO A 80 -0.09 -25.48 10.77
CA PRO A 80 0.70 -25.32 11.98
C PRO A 80 -0.19 -25.37 13.22
N HIS A 81 0.18 -26.25 14.16
CA HIS A 81 -0.55 -26.48 15.42
C HIS A 81 -2.01 -26.93 15.26
N GLY A 82 -2.44 -27.35 14.07
CA GLY A 82 -3.83 -27.74 13.80
C GLY A 82 -4.84 -26.62 14.06
N ASP A 83 -4.39 -25.35 14.05
CA ASP A 83 -5.20 -24.23 14.50
C ASP A 83 -6.33 -23.93 13.50
N TYR A 84 -7.54 -24.38 13.82
CA TYR A 84 -8.71 -24.13 12.99
C TYR A 84 -9.20 -22.68 13.04
N ARG A 85 -8.58 -21.74 13.78
CA ARG A 85 -9.05 -20.34 13.91
C ARG A 85 -8.54 -19.45 12.81
N GLN A 86 -8.67 -19.93 11.59
CA GLN A 86 -8.15 -19.26 10.40
C GLN A 86 -9.29 -18.71 9.57
N MET A 87 -8.92 -17.87 8.60
CA MET A 87 -9.84 -17.47 7.56
C MET A 87 -9.76 -18.49 6.43
N PHE A 88 -10.69 -19.43 6.42
CA PHE A 88 -10.80 -20.45 5.38
C PHE A 88 -11.43 -19.85 4.13
N GLU A 89 -10.81 -20.04 2.98
CA GLU A 89 -11.42 -19.80 1.69
C GLU A 89 -12.00 -21.12 1.16
N VAL A 90 -13.29 -21.11 0.90
CA VAL A 90 -14.04 -22.25 0.36
C VAL A 90 -14.41 -21.97 -1.09
N ILE A 91 -13.98 -22.85 -1.98
CA ILE A 91 -14.27 -22.88 -3.40
C ILE A 91 -15.23 -24.06 -3.63
N GLY A 92 -16.51 -23.79 -3.60
CA GLY A 92 -17.58 -24.79 -3.74
C GLY A 92 -18.94 -24.12 -3.97
N GLY A 93 -19.98 -24.93 -4.12
CA GLY A 93 -21.37 -24.46 -4.17
C GLY A 93 -21.91 -24.10 -2.78
N ASP A 94 -23.12 -23.53 -2.75
CA ASP A 94 -23.83 -23.15 -1.52
C ASP A 94 -24.20 -24.38 -0.64
N ASP A 95 -24.31 -25.55 -1.25
CA ASP A 95 -24.54 -26.85 -0.61
C ASP A 95 -23.40 -27.23 0.34
N VAL A 96 -22.15 -27.12 -0.12
CA VAL A 96 -20.96 -27.41 0.69
C VAL A 96 -20.85 -26.45 1.86
N LEU A 97 -21.17 -25.17 1.63
CA LEU A 97 -21.17 -24.16 2.68
C LEU A 97 -22.20 -24.50 3.75
N GLN A 98 -23.41 -24.90 3.36
CA GLN A 98 -24.46 -25.27 4.31
C GLN A 98 -24.05 -26.49 5.16
N GLU A 99 -23.38 -27.47 4.56
CA GLU A 99 -22.87 -28.63 5.28
C GLU A 99 -21.74 -28.27 6.25
N LEU A 100 -20.77 -27.47 5.81
CA LEU A 100 -19.70 -26.95 6.67
C LEU A 100 -20.24 -26.18 7.86
N VAL A 101 -21.21 -25.29 7.62
CA VAL A 101 -21.91 -24.53 8.67
C VAL A 101 -22.61 -25.47 9.64
N SER A 102 -23.37 -26.44 9.14
CA SER A 102 -24.06 -27.41 9.99
C SER A 102 -23.11 -28.24 10.86
N TYR A 103 -21.93 -28.57 10.33
CA TYR A 103 -20.88 -29.27 11.06
C TYR A 103 -20.26 -28.41 12.16
N LEU A 104 -19.96 -27.14 11.86
CA LEU A 104 -19.43 -26.18 12.82
C LEU A 104 -20.44 -25.90 13.95
N ASP A 105 -21.71 -25.72 13.61
CA ASP A 105 -22.81 -25.55 14.58
C ASP A 105 -22.96 -26.77 15.50
N ALA A 106 -22.89 -27.99 14.95
CA ALA A 106 -22.99 -29.23 15.72
C ALA A 106 -21.85 -29.39 16.74
N ARG A 107 -20.68 -28.77 16.48
CA ARG A 107 -19.51 -28.77 17.36
C ARG A 107 -19.43 -27.54 18.26
N GLY A 108 -20.40 -26.63 18.18
CA GLY A 108 -20.43 -25.39 18.96
C GLY A 108 -19.36 -24.37 18.54
N VAL A 109 -18.77 -24.50 17.36
CA VAL A 109 -17.75 -23.59 16.85
C VAL A 109 -18.41 -22.33 16.31
N THR A 110 -18.08 -21.19 16.88
CA THR A 110 -18.54 -19.91 16.36
C THR A 110 -17.83 -19.58 15.05
N TYR A 111 -18.57 -19.11 14.06
CA TYR A 111 -18.02 -18.71 12.76
C TYR A 111 -18.66 -17.41 12.28
N HIS A 112 -17.94 -16.70 11.42
CA HIS A 112 -18.40 -15.52 10.70
C HIS A 112 -18.17 -15.75 9.21
N ILE A 113 -19.20 -15.56 8.40
CA ILE A 113 -19.10 -15.58 6.95
C ILE A 113 -19.05 -14.12 6.51
N PRO A 114 -17.88 -13.57 6.14
CA PRO A 114 -17.81 -12.20 5.69
C PRO A 114 -18.62 -12.04 4.41
N GLU A 115 -19.35 -10.94 4.29
CA GLU A 115 -19.97 -10.57 3.01
C GLU A 115 -18.89 -10.46 1.94
N ASN A 116 -19.21 -10.85 0.70
CA ASN A 116 -18.27 -10.78 -0.40
C ASN A 116 -17.99 -9.31 -0.77
N GLN A 117 -17.03 -8.71 -0.07
CA GLN A 117 -16.59 -7.33 -0.24
C GLN A 117 -15.45 -7.20 -1.25
N GLN A 118 -15.23 -8.18 -2.13
CA GLN A 118 -14.15 -8.17 -3.14
C GLN A 118 -14.08 -6.83 -3.89
N TRP A 119 -15.20 -6.27 -4.33
CA TRP A 119 -15.24 -4.98 -5.01
C TRP A 119 -14.93 -3.79 -4.10
N MET A 120 -15.39 -3.83 -2.85
CA MET A 120 -15.11 -2.78 -1.87
C MET A 120 -13.64 -2.80 -1.44
N TYR A 121 -13.04 -3.98 -1.26
CA TYR A 121 -11.60 -4.11 -1.02
C TYR A 121 -10.76 -3.75 -2.24
N LEU A 122 -11.23 -4.05 -3.45
CA LEU A 122 -10.48 -3.71 -4.66
C LEU A 122 -10.52 -2.21 -4.97
N LEU A 123 -11.62 -1.52 -4.69
CA LEU A 123 -11.83 -0.11 -5.04
C LEU A 123 -11.65 0.87 -3.86
N GLY A 124 -11.94 0.43 -2.64
CA GLY A 124 -11.91 1.24 -1.43
C GLY A 124 -10.51 1.32 -0.82
N GLY A 125 -9.95 2.52 -0.73
CA GLY A 125 -8.69 2.78 -0.03
C GLY A 125 -7.42 2.30 -0.74
N THR A 126 -7.49 1.34 -1.66
CA THR A 126 -6.31 0.74 -2.30
C THR A 126 -5.65 1.62 -3.36
N ALA A 127 -4.34 1.40 -3.55
CA ALA A 127 -3.59 2.02 -4.63
C ALA A 127 -4.17 1.65 -6.01
N LEU A 128 -4.66 0.41 -6.19
CA LEU A 128 -5.23 -0.07 -7.45
C LEU A 128 -6.50 0.69 -7.82
N GLY A 129 -7.41 0.90 -6.87
CA GLY A 129 -8.61 1.71 -7.08
C GLY A 129 -8.28 3.15 -7.49
N LYS A 130 -7.28 3.77 -6.84
CA LYS A 130 -6.78 5.10 -7.20
C LYS A 130 -6.18 5.14 -8.62
N MET A 131 -5.39 4.13 -8.99
CA MET A 131 -4.82 3.99 -10.33
C MET A 131 -5.90 3.79 -11.40
N ALA A 132 -6.90 2.94 -11.13
CA ALA A 132 -8.03 2.72 -12.03
C ALA A 132 -8.83 4.01 -12.25
N ALA A 133 -9.15 4.75 -11.18
CA ALA A 133 -9.82 6.04 -11.27
C ALA A 133 -9.01 7.06 -12.10
N LEU A 134 -7.69 7.10 -11.90
CA LEU A 134 -6.79 7.94 -12.69
C LEU A 134 -6.82 7.56 -14.17
N MET A 135 -6.71 6.27 -14.50
CA MET A 135 -6.76 5.77 -15.88
C MET A 135 -8.10 6.07 -16.57
N ILE A 136 -9.21 5.91 -15.86
CA ILE A 136 -10.55 6.29 -16.33
C ILE A 136 -10.62 7.80 -16.59
N GLY A 137 -10.11 8.61 -15.67
CA GLY A 137 -10.03 10.07 -15.81
C GLY A 137 -9.17 10.50 -17.00
N ILE A 138 -8.05 9.82 -17.23
CA ILE A 138 -7.19 10.02 -18.41
C ILE A 138 -7.98 9.73 -19.70
N GLY A 139 -8.63 8.56 -19.78
CA GLY A 139 -9.44 8.18 -20.93
C GLY A 139 -10.52 9.22 -21.23
N PHE A 140 -11.23 9.67 -20.18
CA PHE A 140 -12.23 10.73 -20.28
C PHE A 140 -11.64 12.01 -20.90
N VAL A 141 -10.52 12.51 -20.37
CA VAL A 141 -9.88 13.74 -20.84
C VAL A 141 -9.40 13.59 -22.29
N LEU A 142 -8.80 12.46 -22.66
CA LEU A 142 -8.30 12.23 -24.02
C LEU A 142 -9.42 12.20 -25.06
N VAL A 143 -10.53 11.53 -24.76
CA VAL A 143 -11.71 11.52 -25.64
C VAL A 143 -12.29 12.92 -25.78
N PHE A 144 -12.41 13.64 -24.65
CA PHE A 144 -12.89 15.02 -24.65
C PHE A 144 -12.02 15.94 -25.52
N VAL A 145 -10.69 15.87 -25.36
CA VAL A 145 -9.72 16.63 -26.15
C VAL A 145 -9.84 16.28 -27.64
N GLY A 146 -9.93 14.99 -27.98
CA GLY A 146 -10.07 14.52 -29.35
C GLY A 146 -11.27 15.15 -30.07
N ILE A 147 -12.41 15.23 -29.37
CA ILE A 147 -13.64 15.85 -29.90
C ILE A 147 -13.48 17.36 -30.10
N VAL A 148 -12.89 18.05 -29.12
CA VAL A 148 -12.61 19.49 -29.23
C VAL A 148 -11.67 19.78 -30.40
N LEU A 149 -10.65 18.94 -30.61
CA LEU A 149 -9.74 19.04 -31.75
C LEU A 149 -10.43 18.77 -33.09
N ASN A 150 -11.41 17.87 -33.14
CA ASN A 150 -12.21 17.55 -34.33
C ASN A 150 -13.44 18.46 -34.55
N SER A 151 -13.53 19.56 -33.80
CA SER A 151 -14.61 20.57 -33.85
C SER A 151 -15.05 21.05 -35.24
N HIS A 152 -14.15 21.12 -36.23
CA HIS A 152 -14.49 21.53 -37.60
C HIS A 152 -15.39 20.50 -38.29
N THR A 153 -15.02 19.22 -38.21
CA THR A 153 -15.80 18.10 -38.77
C THR A 153 -17.17 18.02 -38.11
N ASP A 154 -17.24 18.24 -36.79
CA ASP A 154 -18.51 18.28 -36.07
C ASP A 154 -19.39 19.48 -36.49
N ALA A 155 -18.79 20.65 -36.71
CA ALA A 155 -19.50 21.83 -37.22
C ALA A 155 -20.07 21.62 -38.62
N VAL A 156 -19.34 20.94 -39.52
CA VAL A 156 -19.84 20.55 -40.85
C VAL A 156 -21.02 19.58 -40.71
N ARG A 157 -20.94 18.57 -39.84
CA ARG A 157 -22.05 17.64 -39.58
C ARG A 157 -23.28 18.35 -38.99
N ARG A 158 -23.06 19.33 -38.12
CA ARG A 158 -24.13 20.17 -37.55
C ARG A 158 -24.81 21.04 -38.61
N LEU A 159 -24.05 21.58 -39.57
CA LEU A 159 -24.59 22.36 -40.68
C LEU A 159 -25.54 21.53 -41.56
N HIS A 160 -25.24 20.25 -41.75
CA HIS A 160 -26.09 19.29 -42.47
C HIS A 160 -27.27 18.76 -41.64
N GLY A 161 -27.54 19.32 -40.45
CA GLY A 161 -28.70 18.94 -39.63
C GLY A 161 -28.58 17.59 -38.91
N ILE A 162 -27.38 17.00 -38.85
CA ILE A 162 -27.18 15.67 -38.25
C ILE A 162 -27.42 15.74 -36.72
N GLY A 163 -28.27 14.84 -36.21
CA GLY A 163 -28.58 14.72 -34.78
C GLY A 163 -27.36 14.33 -33.91
N LEU A 164 -27.47 14.51 -32.59
CA LEU A 164 -26.39 14.23 -31.64
C LEU A 164 -25.98 12.74 -31.65
N LEU A 165 -26.96 11.84 -31.69
CA LEU A 165 -26.74 10.39 -31.70
C LEU A 165 -26.01 9.93 -32.97
N SER A 166 -26.40 10.47 -34.12
CA SER A 166 -25.76 10.17 -35.40
C SER A 166 -24.33 10.71 -35.48
N ARG A 167 -24.05 11.84 -34.83
CA ARG A 167 -22.69 12.38 -34.67
C ARG A 167 -21.82 11.49 -33.77
N ALA A 168 -22.35 11.05 -32.63
CA ALA A 168 -21.67 10.11 -31.74
C ALA A 168 -21.35 8.79 -32.47
N LYS A 169 -22.31 8.25 -33.22
CA LYS A 169 -22.09 7.04 -34.04
C LYS A 169 -21.02 7.24 -35.11
N ALA A 170 -20.97 8.42 -35.73
CA ALA A 170 -19.94 8.74 -36.71
C ALA A 170 -18.53 8.81 -36.09
N GLU A 171 -18.37 9.44 -34.92
CA GLU A 171 -17.10 9.43 -34.18
C GLU A 171 -16.69 8.02 -33.74
N LEU A 172 -17.64 7.21 -33.24
CA LEU A 172 -17.37 5.83 -32.86
C LEU A 172 -16.98 4.96 -34.06
N SER A 173 -17.62 5.16 -35.22
CA SER A 173 -17.28 4.45 -36.45
C SER A 173 -15.90 4.85 -37.00
N ALA A 174 -15.51 6.12 -36.82
CA ALA A 174 -14.17 6.59 -37.18
C ALA A 174 -13.10 6.04 -36.23
N ALA A 175 -13.45 5.83 -34.95
CA ALA A 175 -12.58 5.19 -33.97
C ALA A 175 -12.41 3.68 -34.21
N ARG A 176 -13.31 3.02 -34.95
CA ARG A 176 -13.28 1.59 -35.30
C ARG A 176 -12.15 1.19 -36.28
N GLY A 177 -11.16 2.05 -36.49
CA GLY A 177 -10.03 1.79 -37.39
C GLY A 177 -9.07 0.70 -36.88
N THR A 178 -8.00 0.48 -37.65
CA THR A 178 -6.96 -0.54 -37.41
C THR A 178 -6.35 -0.49 -36.00
N LEU A 179 -6.34 0.68 -35.38
CA LEU A 179 -5.81 0.86 -34.02
C LEU A 179 -6.70 0.16 -32.98
N LEU A 180 -8.03 0.28 -33.08
CA LEU A 180 -8.94 -0.39 -32.14
C LEU A 180 -8.84 -1.92 -32.25
N THR A 181 -8.75 -2.44 -33.49
CA THR A 181 -8.56 -3.86 -33.72
C THR A 181 -7.21 -4.35 -33.21
N ALA A 182 -6.14 -3.56 -33.41
CA ALA A 182 -4.82 -3.90 -32.91
C ALA A 182 -4.76 -3.88 -31.38
N THR A 183 -5.37 -2.88 -30.73
CA THR A 183 -5.45 -2.81 -29.26
C THR A 183 -6.28 -3.95 -28.69
N SER A 184 -7.43 -4.27 -29.28
CA SER A 184 -8.27 -5.40 -28.84
C SER A 184 -7.52 -6.73 -29.00
N ALA A 185 -6.83 -6.92 -30.13
CA ALA A 185 -6.01 -8.11 -30.36
C ALA A 185 -4.84 -8.20 -29.37
N ALA A 186 -4.21 -7.08 -29.02
CA ALA A 186 -3.13 -7.05 -28.04
C ALA A 186 -3.63 -7.43 -26.63
N VAL A 187 -4.79 -6.92 -26.22
CA VAL A 187 -5.41 -7.27 -24.93
C VAL A 187 -5.70 -8.77 -24.87
N VAL A 188 -6.37 -9.32 -25.89
CA VAL A 188 -6.65 -10.77 -25.97
C VAL A 188 -5.35 -11.59 -25.99
N LEU A 189 -4.32 -11.14 -26.72
CA LEU A 189 -3.04 -11.83 -26.74
C LEU A 189 -2.39 -11.86 -25.35
N VAL A 190 -2.44 -10.75 -24.59
CA VAL A 190 -1.94 -10.70 -23.22
C VAL A 190 -2.71 -11.65 -22.31
N ASP A 191 -4.05 -11.66 -22.41
CA ASP A 191 -4.89 -12.57 -21.61
C ASP A 191 -4.58 -14.05 -21.93
N VAL A 192 -4.39 -14.39 -23.21
CA VAL A 192 -4.03 -15.75 -23.65
C VAL A 192 -2.63 -16.14 -23.16
N LEU A 193 -1.66 -15.22 -23.22
CA LEU A 193 -0.32 -15.47 -22.71
C LEU A 193 -0.35 -15.68 -21.18
N LEU A 194 -1.09 -14.85 -20.45
CA LEU A 194 -1.24 -15.00 -19.00
C LEU A 194 -1.97 -16.30 -18.64
N TRP A 195 -3.00 -16.68 -19.41
CA TRP A 195 -3.66 -17.97 -19.24
C TRP A 195 -2.71 -19.16 -19.49
N TRP A 196 -1.80 -19.05 -20.47
CA TRP A 196 -0.80 -20.08 -20.74
C TRP A 196 0.24 -20.21 -19.61
N TYR A 197 0.63 -19.09 -18.99
CA TYR A 197 1.65 -19.04 -17.95
C TYR A 197 1.12 -19.24 -16.52
N SER A 198 -0.19 -19.18 -16.30
CA SER A 198 -0.79 -19.19 -14.97
C SER A 198 -1.93 -20.20 -14.84
N ASN A 199 -2.40 -20.42 -13.62
CA ASN A 199 -3.56 -21.25 -13.37
C ASN A 199 -4.82 -20.66 -14.05
N THR A 200 -5.66 -21.54 -14.61
CA THR A 200 -6.88 -21.17 -15.32
C THR A 200 -7.85 -20.37 -14.42
N ALA A 201 -7.92 -20.69 -13.13
CA ALA A 201 -8.74 -19.95 -12.17
C ALA A 201 -8.30 -18.48 -12.02
N SER A 202 -6.99 -18.25 -11.86
CA SER A 202 -6.40 -16.91 -11.74
C SER A 202 -6.57 -16.09 -13.02
N ALA A 203 -6.34 -16.71 -14.18
CA ALA A 203 -6.55 -16.07 -15.47
C ALA A 203 -8.02 -15.69 -15.70
N TYR A 204 -8.97 -16.55 -15.32
CA TYR A 204 -10.39 -16.25 -15.40
C TYR A 204 -10.80 -15.05 -14.54
N GLN A 205 -10.34 -15.00 -13.28
CA GLN A 205 -10.58 -13.86 -12.39
C GLN A 205 -10.00 -12.56 -12.97
N LEU A 206 -8.77 -12.61 -13.50
CA LEU A 206 -8.14 -11.47 -14.13
C LEU A 206 -8.96 -10.94 -15.32
N VAL A 207 -9.41 -11.83 -16.21
CA VAL A 207 -10.24 -11.46 -17.37
C VAL A 207 -11.55 -10.81 -16.90
N LEU A 208 -12.18 -11.32 -15.84
CA LEU A 208 -13.41 -10.76 -15.29
C LEU A 208 -13.19 -9.33 -14.74
N PHE A 209 -12.15 -9.13 -13.94
CA PHE A 209 -11.79 -7.80 -13.43
C PHE A 209 -11.41 -6.84 -14.55
N GLN A 210 -10.61 -7.29 -15.50
CA GLN A 210 -10.21 -6.50 -16.67
C GLN A 210 -11.41 -6.10 -17.51
N ALA A 211 -12.34 -7.02 -17.79
CA ALA A 211 -13.56 -6.73 -18.52
C ALA A 211 -14.44 -5.71 -17.79
N ALA A 212 -14.56 -5.81 -16.47
CA ALA A 212 -15.29 -4.85 -15.66
C ALA A 212 -14.65 -3.44 -15.72
N PHE A 213 -13.33 -3.32 -15.52
CA PHE A 213 -12.62 -2.05 -15.61
C PHE A 213 -12.69 -1.43 -17.00
N ILE A 214 -12.51 -2.22 -18.06
CA ILE A 214 -12.67 -1.77 -19.44
C ILE A 214 -14.11 -1.30 -19.66
N GLY A 215 -15.11 -2.05 -19.17
CA GLY A 215 -16.52 -1.67 -19.26
C GLY A 215 -16.79 -0.30 -18.63
N ILE A 216 -16.33 -0.09 -17.39
CA ILE A 216 -16.47 1.20 -16.69
C ILE A 216 -15.73 2.32 -17.43
N ALA A 217 -14.50 2.07 -17.89
CA ALA A 217 -13.71 3.04 -18.64
C ALA A 217 -14.37 3.41 -19.97
N LEU A 218 -15.00 2.45 -20.67
CA LEU A 218 -15.75 2.68 -21.89
C LEU A 218 -17.00 3.53 -21.62
N VAL A 219 -17.74 3.25 -20.54
CA VAL A 219 -18.88 4.09 -20.12
C VAL A 219 -18.43 5.53 -19.86
N ALA A 220 -17.32 5.72 -19.15
CA ALA A 220 -16.75 7.04 -18.89
C ALA A 220 -16.31 7.75 -20.19
N CYS A 221 -15.68 7.02 -21.12
CA CYS A 221 -15.30 7.55 -22.44
C CYS A 221 -16.51 7.95 -23.29
N ILE A 222 -17.57 7.12 -23.31
CA ILE A 222 -18.84 7.43 -24.00
C ILE A 222 -19.46 8.68 -23.38
N PHE A 223 -19.48 8.77 -22.06
CA PHE A 223 -19.97 9.95 -21.35
C PHE A 223 -19.14 11.21 -21.70
N ALA A 224 -17.81 11.11 -21.71
CA ALA A 224 -16.91 12.19 -22.17
C ALA A 224 -17.26 12.65 -23.59
N LEU A 225 -17.59 11.69 -24.47
CA LEU A 225 -17.97 11.96 -25.83
C LEU A 225 -19.25 12.78 -25.92
N PHE A 226 -20.28 12.38 -25.18
CA PHE A 226 -21.53 13.14 -25.14
C PHE A 226 -21.35 14.53 -24.53
N VAL A 227 -20.58 14.65 -23.45
CA VAL A 227 -20.25 15.92 -22.82
C VAL A 227 -19.51 16.85 -23.78
N GLY A 228 -18.50 16.34 -24.50
CA GLY A 228 -17.75 17.08 -25.52
C GLY A 228 -18.63 17.60 -26.66
N LEU A 229 -19.47 16.74 -27.23
CA LEU A 229 -20.41 17.12 -28.30
C LEU A 229 -21.48 18.11 -27.80
N PHE A 230 -21.94 17.96 -26.56
CA PHE A 230 -22.89 18.89 -25.94
C PHE A 230 -22.27 20.27 -25.75
N LEU A 231 -21.04 20.36 -25.25
CA LEU A 231 -20.32 21.63 -25.11
C LEU A 231 -20.08 22.32 -26.46
N LEU A 232 -19.77 21.56 -27.51
CA LEU A 232 -19.65 22.10 -28.88
C LEU A 232 -21.00 22.60 -29.44
N LYS A 233 -22.14 22.10 -28.96
CA LYS A 233 -23.47 22.60 -29.34
C LYS A 233 -23.69 24.05 -28.89
N ILE A 234 -23.16 24.42 -27.73
CA ILE A 234 -23.27 25.76 -27.14
C ILE A 234 -22.41 26.76 -27.93
N ALA A 235 -21.32 26.32 -28.54
CA ALA A 235 -20.44 27.19 -29.32
C ALA A 235 -21.06 27.64 -30.67
N PRO A 236 -20.80 28.89 -31.10
CA PRO A 236 -21.34 29.44 -32.34
C PRO A 236 -20.76 28.75 -33.58
N VAL A 237 -21.67 28.17 -34.38
CA VAL A 237 -21.37 27.35 -35.58
C VAL A 237 -20.46 28.07 -36.59
N VAL A 238 -20.67 29.36 -36.80
CA VAL A 238 -19.90 30.17 -37.76
C VAL A 238 -18.42 30.31 -37.35
N GLN A 239 -18.11 30.31 -36.05
CA GLN A 239 -16.72 30.37 -35.59
C GLN A 239 -16.02 29.02 -35.75
N LEU A 240 -16.74 27.93 -35.45
CA LEU A 240 -16.26 26.55 -35.61
C LEU A 240 -16.00 26.19 -37.10
N LEU A 241 -16.87 26.60 -38.03
CA LEU A 241 -16.69 26.44 -39.48
C LEU A 241 -15.48 27.20 -40.02
N LYS A 242 -15.13 28.35 -39.43
CA LYS A 242 -13.91 29.10 -39.76
C LYS A 242 -12.65 28.46 -39.16
N GLY A 243 -12.77 27.32 -38.48
CA GLY A 243 -11.69 26.67 -37.74
C GLY A 243 -11.22 27.48 -36.51
N LYS A 244 -11.93 28.57 -36.17
CA LYS A 244 -11.63 29.41 -35.02
C LYS A 244 -12.29 28.79 -33.79
N LEU A 245 -11.54 27.92 -33.12
CA LEU A 245 -11.86 27.52 -31.75
C LEU A 245 -11.90 28.77 -30.84
N PRO A 246 -12.70 28.78 -29.76
CA PRO A 246 -12.56 29.77 -28.69
C PRO A 246 -11.17 29.59 -28.06
N ALA A 247 -10.19 30.26 -28.66
CA ALA A 247 -8.77 29.98 -28.52
C ALA A 247 -8.28 30.01 -27.07
N LYS A 248 -8.83 30.94 -26.27
CA LYS A 248 -8.44 31.13 -24.87
C LYS A 248 -8.95 29.99 -23.98
N SER A 249 -10.22 29.58 -24.11
CA SER A 249 -10.79 28.54 -23.25
C SER A 249 -10.20 27.17 -23.56
N VAL A 250 -9.94 26.86 -24.84
CA VAL A 250 -9.28 25.61 -25.23
C VAL A 250 -7.85 25.56 -24.68
N LEU A 251 -7.05 26.62 -24.86
CA LEU A 251 -5.69 26.65 -24.32
C LEU A 251 -5.66 26.56 -22.80
N VAL A 252 -6.50 27.33 -22.09
CA VAL A 252 -6.58 27.27 -20.61
C VAL A 252 -6.95 25.86 -20.14
N SER A 253 -7.92 25.20 -20.78
CA SER A 253 -8.32 23.83 -20.42
C SER A 253 -7.18 22.83 -20.65
N MET A 254 -6.45 22.95 -21.76
CA MET A 254 -5.31 22.07 -22.06
C MET A 254 -4.15 22.28 -21.09
N PHE A 255 -3.86 23.54 -20.71
CA PHE A 255 -2.85 23.83 -19.70
C PHE A 255 -3.29 23.34 -18.30
N ALA A 256 -4.58 23.43 -17.95
CA ALA A 256 -5.09 22.87 -16.70
C ALA A 256 -4.92 21.34 -16.64
N VAL A 257 -5.25 20.63 -17.72
CA VAL A 257 -4.99 19.18 -17.86
C VAL A 257 -3.51 18.88 -17.69
N ARG A 258 -2.63 19.69 -18.30
CA ARG A 258 -1.18 19.50 -18.18
C ARG A 258 -0.67 19.76 -16.76
N ILE A 259 -1.17 20.79 -16.06
CA ILE A 259 -0.84 21.01 -14.65
C ILE A 259 -1.23 19.78 -13.83
N GLY A 260 -2.44 19.26 -14.01
CA GLY A 260 -2.89 18.03 -13.36
C GLY A 260 -1.99 16.83 -13.67
N ALA A 261 -1.59 16.65 -14.93
CA ALA A 261 -0.68 15.58 -15.34
C ALA A 261 0.72 15.72 -14.70
N CYS A 262 1.30 16.91 -14.68
CA CYS A 262 2.60 17.15 -14.06
C CYS A 262 2.55 16.95 -12.53
N ILE A 263 1.48 17.38 -11.86
CA ILE A 263 1.26 17.13 -10.43
C ILE A 263 1.08 15.63 -10.17
N ALA A 264 0.35 14.92 -11.03
CA ALA A 264 0.17 13.47 -10.91
C ALA A 264 1.50 12.72 -11.06
N VAL A 265 2.35 13.10 -12.03
CA VAL A 265 3.71 12.57 -12.18
C VAL A 265 4.52 12.84 -10.91
N ALA A 266 4.53 14.08 -10.42
CA ALA A 266 5.25 14.45 -9.21
C ALA A 266 4.81 13.57 -8.03
N SER A 267 3.51 13.47 -7.79
CA SER A 267 2.94 12.69 -6.69
C SER A 267 3.26 11.19 -6.78
N LEU A 268 3.12 10.57 -7.96
CA LEU A 268 3.40 9.14 -8.12
C LEU A 268 4.89 8.85 -8.18
N SER A 269 5.74 9.78 -8.63
CA SER A 269 7.19 9.64 -8.56
C SER A 269 7.69 9.63 -7.12
N ILE A 270 7.14 10.49 -6.26
CA ILE A 270 7.46 10.51 -4.82
C ILE A 270 7.08 9.17 -4.20
N GLY A 271 5.85 8.71 -4.43
CA GLY A 271 5.39 7.41 -3.95
C GLY A 271 6.28 6.26 -4.46
N ALA A 272 6.51 6.17 -5.76
CA ALA A 272 7.33 5.11 -6.35
C ALA A 272 8.75 5.09 -5.76
N LEU A 273 9.38 6.24 -5.58
CA LEU A 273 10.73 6.32 -5.00
C LEU A 273 10.73 5.93 -3.52
N ASN A 274 9.82 6.47 -2.70
CA ASN A 274 9.77 6.18 -1.27
C ASN A 274 9.50 4.69 -1.02
N TYR A 275 8.51 4.11 -1.72
CA TYR A 275 8.21 2.68 -1.63
C TYR A 275 9.34 1.80 -2.17
N THR A 276 10.10 2.25 -3.17
CA THR A 276 11.26 1.49 -3.70
C THR A 276 12.39 1.45 -2.67
N THR A 277 12.69 2.59 -2.05
CA THR A 277 13.71 2.67 -1.00
C THR A 277 13.34 1.78 0.17
N GLU A 278 12.13 1.93 0.69
CA GLU A 278 11.64 1.15 1.83
C GLU A 278 11.59 -0.36 1.52
N TRP A 279 11.12 -0.74 0.32
CA TRP A 279 11.11 -2.14 -0.11
C TRP A 279 12.51 -2.75 -0.12
N ASN A 280 13.53 -2.01 -0.56
CA ASN A 280 14.90 -2.50 -0.57
C ASN A 280 15.46 -2.62 0.85
N GLU A 281 15.14 -1.68 1.74
CA GLU A 281 15.55 -1.75 3.15
C GLU A 281 14.91 -2.94 3.86
N GLN A 282 13.59 -3.15 3.72
CA GLN A 282 12.91 -4.34 4.25
C GLN A 282 13.43 -5.65 3.64
N LYS A 283 13.82 -5.63 2.37
CA LYS A 283 14.42 -6.81 1.72
C LYS A 283 15.74 -7.22 2.37
N ASP A 284 16.53 -6.26 2.83
CA ASP A 284 17.79 -6.51 3.53
C ASP A 284 17.56 -7.05 4.97
N GLU A 285 16.37 -6.84 5.53
CA GLU A 285 15.98 -7.34 6.87
C GLU A 285 15.46 -8.80 6.85
N VAL A 286 15.17 -9.38 5.69
CA VAL A 286 14.61 -10.74 5.56
C VAL A 286 15.47 -11.78 6.28
N ASP A 287 16.79 -11.69 6.14
CA ASP A 287 17.73 -12.62 6.79
C ASP A 287 17.77 -12.42 8.30
N GLY A 288 17.55 -11.20 8.79
CA GLY A 288 17.42 -10.89 10.21
C GLY A 288 16.18 -11.57 10.82
N TRP A 289 15.03 -11.46 10.14
CA TRP A 289 13.80 -12.12 10.55
C TRP A 289 13.86 -13.65 10.46
N ARG A 290 14.56 -14.19 9.45
CA ARG A 290 14.77 -15.64 9.29
C ARG A 290 15.54 -16.24 10.47
N ASN A 291 16.51 -15.50 10.99
CA ASN A 291 17.36 -15.93 12.11
C ASN A 291 16.86 -15.43 13.48
N SER A 292 15.64 -14.85 13.53
CA SER A 292 15.10 -14.30 14.77
C SER A 292 14.55 -15.41 15.69
N PRO A 293 14.72 -15.28 17.02
CA PRO A 293 14.01 -16.13 17.96
C PRO A 293 12.50 -16.11 17.71
N SER A 294 11.83 -17.24 17.95
CA SER A 294 10.38 -17.32 17.82
C SER A 294 9.70 -16.37 18.80
N ALA A 295 8.81 -15.54 18.26
CA ALA A 295 8.04 -14.55 19.01
C ALA A 295 6.61 -14.54 18.47
N TYR A 296 5.65 -14.72 19.38
CA TYR A 296 4.23 -14.79 19.06
C TYR A 296 3.49 -13.63 19.72
N GLY A 297 2.84 -12.82 18.89
CA GLY A 297 1.96 -11.74 19.34
C GLY A 297 0.56 -12.26 19.57
N LEU A 298 -0.07 -11.80 20.66
CA LEU A 298 -1.42 -12.20 21.03
C LEU A 298 -2.45 -11.22 20.48
N THR A 299 -3.50 -11.77 19.88
CA THR A 299 -4.69 -10.99 19.53
C THR A 299 -5.75 -11.19 20.60
N LEU A 300 -6.36 -10.10 21.07
CA LEU A 300 -7.39 -10.14 22.12
C LEU A 300 -8.79 -10.01 21.52
N SER A 301 -9.78 -10.60 22.16
CA SER A 301 -11.19 -10.47 21.78
C SER A 301 -11.81 -9.20 22.40
N GLY A 302 -12.28 -8.27 21.56
CA GLY A 302 -12.83 -6.98 22.00
C GLY A 302 -14.31 -7.01 22.42
N ALA A 303 -15.01 -8.13 22.28
CA ALA A 303 -16.48 -8.20 22.44
C ALA A 303 -16.92 -8.57 23.87
N ARG A 304 -16.54 -7.77 24.88
CA ARG A 304 -17.00 -7.96 26.28
C ARG A 304 -17.63 -6.70 26.86
N LYS A 305 -18.48 -6.88 27.89
CA LYS A 305 -18.93 -5.76 28.72
C LYS A 305 -17.71 -5.16 29.45
N LEU A 306 -17.74 -3.84 29.69
CA LEU A 306 -16.60 -3.09 30.21
C LEU A 306 -16.09 -3.63 31.57
N GLU A 307 -17.00 -4.09 32.43
CA GLU A 307 -16.69 -4.68 33.75
C GLU A 307 -15.96 -6.03 33.60
N ASP A 308 -16.43 -6.91 32.72
CA ASP A 308 -15.79 -8.20 32.42
C ASP A 308 -14.40 -8.00 31.77
N LEU A 309 -14.21 -6.88 31.07
CA LEU A 309 -12.94 -6.55 30.40
C LEU A 309 -11.86 -6.12 31.39
N HIS A 310 -12.22 -5.34 32.44
CA HIS A 310 -11.26 -4.95 33.47
C HIS A 310 -10.78 -6.16 34.28
N GLU A 311 -11.71 -7.05 34.67
CA GLU A 311 -11.38 -8.26 35.41
C GLU A 311 -10.54 -9.24 34.58
N ALA A 312 -10.93 -9.49 33.32
CA ALA A 312 -10.15 -10.33 32.41
C ALA A 312 -8.75 -9.73 32.12
N SER A 313 -8.64 -8.40 32.03
CA SER A 313 -7.34 -7.72 31.85
C SER A 313 -6.43 -7.92 33.06
N GLY A 314 -6.95 -7.77 34.28
CA GLY A 314 -6.17 -8.00 35.51
C GLY A 314 -5.69 -9.45 35.62
N ARG A 315 -6.54 -10.41 35.29
CA ARG A 315 -6.19 -11.84 35.27
C ARG A 315 -5.12 -12.13 34.20
N LEU A 316 -5.32 -11.67 32.97
CA LEU A 316 -4.33 -11.80 31.90
C LEU A 316 -2.97 -11.20 32.31
N ALA A 317 -2.97 -10.00 32.90
CA ALA A 317 -1.75 -9.36 33.39
C ALA A 317 -1.02 -10.21 34.44
N SER A 318 -1.76 -10.86 35.36
CA SER A 318 -1.17 -11.79 36.33
C SER A 318 -0.50 -12.97 35.64
N HIS A 319 -1.19 -13.65 34.70
CA HIS A 319 -0.61 -14.77 33.96
C HIS A 319 0.61 -14.35 33.12
N MET A 320 0.58 -13.15 32.52
CA MET A 320 1.75 -12.61 31.80
C MET A 320 2.95 -12.44 32.74
N ARG A 321 2.75 -11.90 33.95
CA ARG A 321 3.84 -11.78 34.93
C ARG A 321 4.36 -13.14 35.38
N ASP A 322 3.50 -14.13 35.54
CA ASP A 322 3.91 -15.50 35.88
C ASP A 322 4.77 -16.11 34.76
N ILE A 323 4.37 -15.97 33.49
CA ILE A 323 5.15 -16.44 32.34
C ILE A 323 6.48 -15.67 32.23
N SER A 324 6.46 -14.37 32.48
CA SER A 324 7.66 -13.52 32.49
C SER A 324 8.64 -13.90 33.60
N SER A 325 8.15 -14.23 34.80
CA SER A 325 8.98 -14.71 35.91
C SER A 325 9.72 -16.02 35.61
N GLN A 326 9.20 -16.79 34.64
CA GLN A 326 9.78 -18.04 34.16
C GLN A 326 10.73 -17.85 32.96
N ASN A 327 11.00 -16.60 32.56
CA ASN A 327 11.83 -16.25 31.40
C ASN A 327 11.24 -16.72 30.05
N ARG A 328 9.91 -16.75 29.92
CA ARG A 328 9.21 -17.22 28.70
C ARG A 328 8.35 -16.16 28.02
N LEU A 329 8.39 -14.93 28.54
CA LEU A 329 7.75 -13.76 27.96
C LEU A 329 8.82 -12.78 27.49
N LEU A 330 8.61 -12.20 26.32
CA LEU A 330 9.44 -11.16 25.74
C LEU A 330 8.66 -9.85 25.84
N TYR A 331 9.19 -8.89 26.57
CA TYR A 331 8.69 -7.51 26.52
C TYR A 331 9.71 -6.69 25.74
N ALA A 332 9.28 -6.10 24.62
CA ALA A 332 10.13 -5.34 23.72
C ALA A 332 9.30 -4.22 23.10
N GLN A 333 9.51 -2.98 23.55
CA GLN A 333 8.87 -1.79 23.02
C GLN A 333 9.93 -0.92 22.33
N PHE A 334 9.71 -0.56 21.08
CA PHE A 334 10.50 0.41 20.34
C PHE A 334 9.85 1.79 20.46
N ARG A 335 10.68 2.82 20.63
CA ARG A 335 10.26 4.22 20.60
C ARG A 335 11.22 5.00 19.72
N ASP A 336 10.66 5.49 18.62
CA ASP A 336 11.37 6.35 17.69
C ASP A 336 11.81 7.65 18.38
N SER A 337 13.03 8.08 18.08
CA SER A 337 13.61 9.34 18.54
C SER A 337 12.72 10.56 18.28
N GLY A 338 12.03 10.61 17.15
CA GLY A 338 11.10 11.67 16.76
C GLY A 338 9.76 11.67 17.52
N MET A 339 9.42 10.57 18.20
CA MET A 339 8.17 10.41 18.94
C MET A 339 8.27 10.86 20.41
N THR A 340 9.44 11.28 20.89
CA THR A 340 9.64 11.74 22.27
C THR A 340 9.72 13.28 22.32
N PRO A 341 8.61 14.00 22.59
CA PRO A 341 8.54 15.46 22.42
C PRO A 341 9.54 16.19 23.33
N GLY A 342 10.27 17.16 22.78
CA GLY A 342 11.23 17.99 23.53
C GLY A 342 12.52 17.29 23.98
N SER A 343 12.71 16.01 23.64
CA SER A 343 13.85 15.21 24.12
C SER A 343 15.19 15.59 23.48
N HIS A 344 15.19 16.19 22.28
CA HIS A 344 16.37 16.44 21.43
C HIS A 344 17.30 15.21 21.28
N LEU A 345 16.77 14.01 21.55
CA LEU A 345 17.50 12.77 21.42
C LEU A 345 17.49 12.37 19.96
N ASP A 346 18.64 12.47 19.32
CA ASP A 346 18.89 11.93 17.99
C ASP A 346 19.09 10.39 18.05
N ARG A 347 18.44 9.70 19.01
CA ARG A 347 18.64 8.27 19.29
C ARG A 347 17.35 7.61 19.73
N ASP A 348 17.08 6.45 19.15
CA ASP A 348 15.92 5.63 19.45
C ASP A 348 16.05 4.97 20.82
N ILE A 349 14.92 4.64 21.43
CA ILE A 349 14.83 4.04 22.75
C ILE A 349 14.21 2.65 22.65
N MET A 350 14.91 1.65 23.17
CA MET A 350 14.43 0.28 23.30
C MET A 350 14.11 -0.04 24.75
N VAL A 351 12.89 -0.48 25.04
CA VAL A 351 12.51 -0.95 26.37
C VAL A 351 12.32 -2.46 26.33
N TYR A 352 13.11 -3.20 27.10
CA TYR A 352 13.06 -4.65 27.18
C TYR A 352 12.72 -5.14 28.58
N ASN A 353 12.24 -6.37 28.72
CA ASN A 353 12.51 -7.14 29.95
C ASN A 353 13.87 -7.83 29.87
N THR A 354 14.33 -8.41 30.98
CA THR A 354 15.64 -9.07 31.04
C THR A 354 15.77 -10.19 29.98
N THR A 355 14.73 -11.00 29.80
CA THR A 355 14.73 -12.09 28.81
C THR A 355 14.76 -11.59 27.37
N ALA A 356 14.01 -10.53 27.03
CA ALA A 356 14.08 -9.94 25.70
C ALA A 356 15.45 -9.29 25.44
N ALA A 357 16.04 -8.60 26.44
CA ALA A 357 17.36 -7.99 26.31
C ALA A 357 18.45 -9.04 25.98
N GLU A 358 18.40 -10.22 26.61
CA GLU A 358 19.32 -11.33 26.32
C GLU A 358 19.22 -11.82 24.87
N ASN A 359 18.00 -11.82 24.31
CA ASN A 359 17.71 -12.33 22.98
C ASN A 359 17.88 -11.27 21.87
N SER A 360 17.83 -9.98 22.21
CA SER A 360 17.79 -8.87 21.26
C SER A 360 19.07 -8.05 21.16
N LEU A 361 19.88 -8.00 22.22
CA LEU A 361 21.07 -7.13 22.27
C LEU A 361 22.30 -7.82 21.67
N SER A 362 23.03 -7.09 20.83
CA SER A 362 24.29 -7.54 20.23
C SER A 362 25.37 -6.45 20.26
N GLY A 363 26.65 -6.84 20.17
CA GLY A 363 27.77 -5.89 20.20
C GLY A 363 28.20 -5.45 21.61
N GLU A 364 28.61 -4.19 21.76
CA GLU A 364 29.09 -3.63 23.04
C GLU A 364 27.96 -3.46 24.06
N VAL A 365 26.74 -3.10 23.63
CA VAL A 365 25.57 -2.97 24.52
C VAL A 365 25.22 -4.30 25.21
N SER A 366 25.35 -5.42 24.51
CA SER A 366 25.14 -6.77 25.06
C SER A 366 26.21 -7.13 26.10
N ARG A 367 27.47 -6.74 25.87
CA ARG A 367 28.55 -6.93 26.84
C ARG A 367 28.36 -6.06 28.09
N SER A 368 28.03 -4.78 27.90
CA SER A 368 27.73 -3.87 29.01
C SER A 368 26.55 -4.40 29.84
N PHE A 369 25.49 -4.87 29.19
CA PHE A 369 24.36 -5.52 29.85
C PHE A 369 24.79 -6.72 30.70
N GLY A 370 25.67 -7.58 30.18
CA GLY A 370 26.17 -8.77 30.89
C GLY A 370 27.08 -8.46 32.09
N GLU A 371 27.72 -7.29 32.13
CA GLU A 371 28.59 -6.85 33.22
C GLU A 371 27.82 -6.22 34.40
N GLN A 372 26.59 -5.75 34.16
CA GLN A 372 25.78 -5.13 35.22
C GLN A 372 25.09 -6.17 36.11
N PRO A 373 24.91 -5.87 37.41
CA PRO A 373 24.18 -6.75 38.32
C PRO A 373 22.72 -6.88 37.90
N ARG A 374 22.21 -8.13 37.93
CA ARG A 374 20.80 -8.46 37.68
C ARG A 374 19.97 -8.20 38.93
N ASP A 375 19.87 -6.94 39.30
CA ASP A 375 19.05 -6.51 40.42
C ASP A 375 17.57 -6.40 40.00
N LYS A 376 16.66 -6.34 40.98
CA LYS A 376 15.22 -6.06 40.73
C LYS A 376 14.95 -4.59 40.38
N GLN A 377 15.95 -3.86 39.92
CA GLN A 377 15.83 -2.44 39.55
C GLN A 377 15.98 -2.30 38.03
N PRO A 378 15.26 -1.35 37.40
CA PRO A 378 15.47 -1.04 36.00
C PRO A 378 16.92 -0.60 35.71
N LEU A 379 17.47 -1.12 34.62
CA LEU A 379 18.81 -0.78 34.11
C LEU A 379 18.67 0.06 32.85
N VAL A 380 19.45 1.14 32.74
CA VAL A 380 19.51 1.99 31.55
C VAL A 380 20.92 1.96 30.98
N LEU A 381 21.03 1.61 29.71
CA LEU A 381 22.27 1.59 28.94
C LEU A 381 22.25 2.75 27.94
N VAL A 382 23.19 3.68 28.10
CA VAL A 382 23.30 4.89 27.27
C VAL A 382 24.56 4.80 26.40
N PRO A 383 24.48 5.07 25.08
CA PRO A 383 25.67 5.16 24.24
C PRO A 383 26.54 6.36 24.61
N ASP A 384 27.86 6.20 24.58
CA ASP A 384 28.85 7.27 24.81
C ASP A 384 28.84 8.38 23.75
N SER A 385 28.16 8.16 22.61
CA SER A 385 27.97 9.16 21.57
C SER A 385 26.97 10.27 21.93
N LEU A 386 26.17 10.09 23.00
CA LEU A 386 25.23 11.11 23.45
C LEU A 386 25.93 12.19 24.29
N PRO A 387 25.55 13.47 24.15
CA PRO A 387 26.11 14.55 24.97
C PRO A 387 25.81 14.29 26.46
N ALA A 388 26.82 14.43 27.32
CA ALA A 388 26.69 14.26 28.78
C ALA A 388 25.71 15.25 29.46
N ALA A 389 25.17 16.22 28.72
CA ALA A 389 24.20 17.21 29.18
C ALA A 389 22.74 16.72 29.13
N VAL A 390 22.47 15.55 28.53
CA VAL A 390 21.13 14.96 28.53
C VAL A 390 20.90 14.26 29.88
N ASP A 391 20.00 14.78 30.70
CA ASP A 391 19.60 14.12 31.94
C ASP A 391 18.72 12.90 31.61
N SER A 392 19.35 11.73 31.58
CA SER A 392 18.68 10.46 31.29
C SER A 392 17.56 10.14 32.28
N HIS A 393 17.58 10.70 33.50
CA HIS A 393 16.52 10.48 34.48
C HIS A 393 15.23 11.25 34.14
N GLU A 394 15.32 12.52 33.77
CA GLU A 394 14.15 13.32 33.40
C GLU A 394 13.49 12.76 32.12
N LEU A 395 14.33 12.27 31.22
CA LEU A 395 13.91 11.76 29.93
C LEU A 395 13.20 10.39 30.01
N LEU A 396 13.68 9.52 30.90
CA LEU A 396 13.16 8.17 31.08
C LEU A 396 12.08 8.09 32.17
N ALA A 397 11.79 9.18 32.88
CA ALA A 397 10.73 9.26 33.87
C ALA A 397 9.34 8.81 33.35
N PRO A 398 8.92 9.09 32.09
CA PRO A 398 7.66 8.55 31.55
C PRO A 398 7.65 7.03 31.34
N ILE A 399 8.83 6.40 31.27
CA ILE A 399 9.00 4.96 31.01
C ILE A 399 9.18 4.20 32.32
N VAL A 400 10.01 4.73 33.22
CA VAL A 400 10.48 4.06 34.43
C VAL A 400 9.81 4.60 35.70
N GLY A 401 9.05 5.69 35.59
CA GLY A 401 8.36 6.33 36.70
C GLY A 401 9.34 6.89 37.74
N GLU A 402 8.98 6.77 39.02
CA GLU A 402 9.84 7.18 40.16
C GLU A 402 10.82 6.08 40.63
N ALA A 403 10.97 4.98 39.88
CA ALA A 403 11.85 3.90 40.30
C ALA A 403 13.32 4.33 40.30
N ARG A 404 14.10 3.83 41.27
CA ARG A 404 15.56 3.97 41.23
C ARG A 404 16.09 3.18 40.04
N VAL A 405 16.87 3.86 39.20
CA VAL A 405 17.42 3.34 37.96
C VAL A 405 18.92 3.21 38.10
N HIS A 406 19.46 2.05 37.71
CA HIS A 406 20.90 1.91 37.53
C HIS A 406 21.26 2.33 36.10
N THR A 407 22.22 3.24 35.93
CA THR A 407 22.63 3.70 34.60
C THR A 407 24.05 3.24 34.31
N ALA A 408 24.26 2.65 33.13
CA ALA A 408 25.58 2.33 32.61
C ALA A 408 25.75 2.90 31.20
N VAL A 409 27.01 3.17 30.84
CA VAL A 409 27.36 3.71 29.53
C VAL A 409 28.07 2.63 28.73
N TYR A 410 27.75 2.51 27.45
CA TYR A 410 28.42 1.59 26.53
C TYR A 410 29.01 2.34 25.33
N ARG A 411 29.98 1.71 24.68
CA ARG A 411 30.67 2.30 23.52
C ARG A 411 29.81 2.18 22.25
N ALA A 412 29.50 3.31 21.63
CA ALA A 412 28.77 3.35 20.36
C ALA A 412 29.64 2.85 19.18
N GLY A 413 28.99 2.28 18.16
CA GLY A 413 29.57 1.97 16.85
C GLY A 413 29.11 0.64 16.27
N ASP A 414 29.13 -0.43 17.06
CA ASP A 414 28.74 -1.79 16.62
C ASP A 414 27.64 -2.39 17.52
N SER A 415 26.99 -1.56 18.33
CA SER A 415 25.88 -2.03 19.16
C SER A 415 24.59 -2.05 18.35
N ARG A 416 23.85 -3.16 18.45
CA ARG A 416 22.53 -3.28 17.81
C ARG A 416 21.53 -3.88 18.78
N ALA A 417 20.29 -3.42 18.68
CA ALA A 417 19.17 -3.98 19.42
C ALA A 417 18.05 -4.35 18.45
N ARG A 418 17.53 -5.57 18.58
CA ARG A 418 16.46 -6.08 17.73
C ARG A 418 15.07 -5.87 18.35
N THR A 419 14.15 -5.34 17.55
CA THR A 419 12.73 -5.28 17.88
C THR A 419 11.93 -6.34 17.12
N TRP A 420 10.72 -6.63 17.60
CA TRP A 420 9.73 -7.43 16.88
C TRP A 420 8.52 -6.58 16.47
N GLU A 421 8.64 -5.26 16.53
CA GLU A 421 7.57 -4.36 16.11
C GLU A 421 7.35 -4.49 14.60
N VAL A 422 6.09 -4.71 14.24
CA VAL A 422 5.66 -4.91 12.85
C VAL A 422 4.71 -3.83 12.35
N GLY A 423 4.54 -2.75 13.13
CA GLY A 423 3.59 -1.67 12.81
C GLY A 423 2.15 -2.17 12.63
N LEU A 424 1.30 -1.33 12.06
CA LEU A 424 -0.06 -1.69 11.66
C LEU A 424 -0.26 -1.76 10.14
N ASP A 425 0.69 -1.21 9.36
CA ASP A 425 0.59 -0.99 7.92
C ASP A 425 1.87 -1.42 7.19
N GLU A 426 1.98 -1.16 5.88
CA GLU A 426 3.10 -1.62 5.05
C GLU A 426 4.43 -0.91 5.35
N TRP A 427 4.35 0.24 6.01
CA TRP A 427 5.49 0.98 6.53
C TRP A 427 5.74 0.53 7.97
N MET A 428 6.91 -0.04 8.20
CA MET A 428 7.25 -0.71 9.45
C MET A 428 8.52 -0.10 10.02
N ASN A 429 8.64 -0.10 11.34
CA ASN A 429 9.90 0.25 12.00
C ASN A 429 10.97 -0.80 11.68
N ARG A 430 12.23 -0.37 11.76
CA ARG A 430 13.38 -1.23 11.46
C ARG A 430 13.43 -2.40 12.43
N ALA A 431 13.69 -3.60 11.92
CA ALA A 431 13.87 -4.78 12.77
C ALA A 431 15.07 -4.68 13.73
N GLU A 432 16.10 -3.92 13.35
CA GLU A 432 17.28 -3.66 14.15
C GLU A 432 17.60 -2.17 14.22
N THR A 433 17.93 -1.70 15.42
CA THR A 433 18.30 -0.32 15.70
C THR A 433 19.76 -0.24 16.10
N HIS A 434 20.48 0.74 15.54
CA HIS A 434 21.90 0.96 15.81
C HIS A 434 22.13 1.93 16.96
N ASP A 435 23.02 1.55 17.88
CA ASP A 435 23.40 2.33 19.07
C ASP A 435 22.21 2.98 19.83
N PRO A 436 21.14 2.23 20.18
CA PRO A 436 19.97 2.78 20.87
C PRO A 436 20.21 3.02 22.37
N ILE A 437 19.42 3.89 22.97
CA ILE A 437 19.27 3.90 24.43
C ILE A 437 18.46 2.66 24.82
N VAL A 438 18.97 1.83 25.74
CA VAL A 438 18.29 0.61 26.15
C VAL A 438 17.84 0.70 27.59
N VAL A 439 16.55 0.46 27.84
CA VAL A 439 15.96 0.37 29.18
C VAL A 439 15.58 -1.08 29.42
N VAL A 440 16.21 -1.74 30.39
CA VAL A 440 15.92 -3.12 30.77
C VAL A 440 15.14 -3.14 32.07
N MET A 441 13.90 -3.61 31.99
CA MET A 441 13.00 -3.85 33.11
C MET A 441 13.23 -5.24 33.71
N PRO A 442 13.06 -5.43 35.02
CA PRO A 442 13.05 -6.75 35.63
C PRO A 442 11.92 -7.63 35.07
N ASN A 443 12.15 -8.94 35.04
CA ASN A 443 11.16 -9.92 34.56
C ASN A 443 9.87 -10.01 35.39
N ASP A 444 9.81 -9.40 36.57
CA ASP A 444 8.56 -9.34 37.35
C ASP A 444 7.54 -8.34 36.77
N LEU A 445 7.99 -7.40 35.91
CA LEU A 445 7.16 -6.37 35.27
C LEU A 445 6.25 -5.61 36.24
N ILE A 446 6.62 -5.52 37.51
CA ILE A 446 5.81 -4.84 38.54
C ILE A 446 5.74 -3.33 38.27
N GLY A 447 6.76 -2.77 37.61
CA GLY A 447 6.79 -1.37 37.19
C GLY A 447 5.72 -0.99 36.14
N LEU A 448 5.11 -1.97 35.48
CA LEU A 448 4.01 -1.76 34.53
C LEU A 448 2.67 -2.04 35.23
N SER A 449 1.76 -1.06 35.18
CA SER A 449 0.37 -1.29 35.61
C SER A 449 -0.29 -2.37 34.76
N ASP A 450 -1.27 -3.11 35.31
CA ASP A 450 -2.00 -4.15 34.58
C ASP A 450 -2.59 -3.64 33.26
N ARG A 451 -3.10 -2.40 33.29
CA ARG A 451 -3.62 -1.72 32.10
C ARG A 451 -2.54 -1.52 31.05
N ASN A 452 -1.34 -1.05 31.44
CA ASN A 452 -0.26 -0.83 30.49
C ASN A 452 0.27 -2.15 29.95
N LEU A 453 0.37 -3.20 30.78
CA LEU A 453 0.81 -4.52 30.34
C LEU A 453 -0.15 -5.11 29.29
N VAL A 454 -1.46 -5.03 29.52
CA VAL A 454 -2.46 -5.49 28.54
C VAL A 454 -2.51 -4.60 27.30
N ALA A 455 -2.34 -3.28 27.45
CA ALA A 455 -2.21 -2.38 26.30
C ALA A 455 -0.99 -2.75 25.44
N SER A 456 0.14 -3.06 26.07
CA SER A 456 1.35 -3.55 25.40
C SER A 456 1.13 -4.90 24.70
N VAL A 457 0.26 -5.78 25.21
CA VAL A 457 -0.16 -6.99 24.47
C VAL A 457 -0.90 -6.60 23.18
N THR A 458 -1.86 -5.67 23.24
CA THR A 458 -2.60 -5.22 22.05
C THR A 458 -1.74 -4.48 21.03
N GLN A 459 -0.66 -3.85 21.48
CA GLN A 459 0.32 -3.16 20.64
C GLN A 459 1.43 -4.10 20.13
N HIS A 460 1.40 -5.39 20.50
CA HIS A 460 2.44 -6.39 20.20
C HIS A 460 3.84 -6.09 20.78
N ASP A 461 3.91 -5.29 21.86
CA ASP A 461 5.13 -5.09 22.64
C ASP A 461 5.39 -6.25 23.62
N VAL A 462 4.35 -7.04 23.94
CA VAL A 462 4.43 -8.24 24.78
C VAL A 462 4.20 -9.47 23.91
N LEU A 463 5.20 -10.35 23.89
CA LEU A 463 5.26 -11.50 23.00
C LEU A 463 5.56 -12.78 23.80
N LEU A 464 5.00 -13.90 23.37
CA LEU A 464 5.32 -15.22 23.90
C LEU A 464 6.49 -15.81 23.12
N SER A 465 7.40 -16.51 23.80
CA SER A 465 8.51 -17.20 23.14
C SER A 465 8.10 -18.55 22.52
N SER A 466 6.97 -19.12 22.95
CA SER A 466 6.46 -20.41 22.47
C SER A 466 4.95 -20.38 22.27
N TYR A 467 4.48 -21.14 21.27
CA TYR A 467 3.05 -21.37 21.03
C TYR A 467 2.40 -22.19 22.16
N ASP A 468 3.16 -23.03 22.86
CA ASP A 468 2.64 -23.84 23.98
C ASP A 468 2.14 -22.95 25.14
N ASP A 469 2.76 -21.77 25.33
CA ASP A 469 2.30 -20.82 26.35
C ASP A 469 0.97 -20.16 25.95
N PHE A 470 0.73 -19.97 24.65
CA PHE A 470 -0.58 -19.57 24.17
C PHE A 470 -1.62 -20.66 24.42
N GLN A 471 -1.31 -21.94 24.15
CA GLN A 471 -2.22 -23.05 24.43
C GLN A 471 -2.61 -23.09 25.92
N ARG A 472 -1.64 -22.92 26.83
CA ARG A 472 -1.93 -22.87 28.28
C ARG A 472 -2.82 -21.70 28.69
N LEU A 473 -2.57 -20.51 28.15
CA LEU A 473 -3.44 -19.34 28.38
C LEU A 473 -4.84 -19.55 27.82
N HIS A 474 -4.93 -20.29 26.72
CA HIS A 474 -6.18 -20.59 26.06
C HIS A 474 -7.01 -21.65 26.79
N ASP A 475 -6.35 -22.69 27.32
CA ASP A 475 -7.01 -23.74 28.10
C ASP A 475 -7.46 -23.24 29.50
N ASP A 476 -6.96 -22.07 29.91
CA ASP A 476 -7.39 -21.42 31.14
C ASP A 476 -8.86 -20.97 31.05
N ARG A 477 -9.67 -21.40 32.02
CA ARG A 477 -11.11 -21.09 32.09
C ARG A 477 -11.39 -19.60 32.22
N GLU A 478 -10.46 -18.84 32.79
CA GLU A 478 -10.66 -17.45 33.13
C GLU A 478 -10.21 -16.49 32.02
N VAL A 479 -9.11 -16.83 31.34
CA VAL A 479 -8.45 -15.96 30.35
C VAL A 479 -8.57 -16.48 28.92
N GLY A 480 -8.85 -17.77 28.72
CA GLY A 480 -8.80 -18.40 27.41
C GLY A 480 -9.81 -17.88 26.39
N SER A 481 -10.95 -17.40 26.87
CA SER A 481 -11.98 -16.74 26.05
C SER A 481 -11.64 -15.26 25.74
N PHE A 482 -10.60 -14.69 26.34
CA PHE A 482 -10.13 -13.32 26.10
C PHE A 482 -8.99 -13.28 25.09
N VAL A 483 -8.13 -14.30 25.07
CA VAL A 483 -7.05 -14.46 24.08
C VAL A 483 -7.57 -15.21 22.86
N ARG A 484 -7.54 -14.56 21.69
CA ARG A 484 -8.14 -15.06 20.46
C ARG A 484 -7.19 -15.99 19.70
N ALA A 485 -6.00 -15.50 19.38
CA ALA A 485 -5.00 -16.21 18.60
C ALA A 485 -3.58 -15.71 18.93
N ALA A 486 -2.59 -16.56 18.68
CA ALA A 486 -1.17 -16.22 18.72
C ALA A 486 -0.61 -16.32 17.30
N VAL A 487 -0.05 -15.22 16.80
CA VAL A 487 0.51 -15.15 15.44
C VAL A 487 2.01 -14.91 15.53
N PRO A 488 2.86 -15.67 14.80
CA PRO A 488 4.29 -15.36 14.71
C PRO A 488 4.52 -13.93 14.19
N MET A 489 5.42 -13.19 14.82
CA MET A 489 5.75 -11.83 14.36
C MET A 489 6.43 -11.83 12.99
N SER A 490 7.19 -12.88 12.65
CA SER A 490 7.77 -13.04 11.31
C SER A 490 6.72 -13.24 10.21
N GLN A 491 5.59 -13.88 10.53
CA GLN A 491 4.46 -14.03 9.62
C GLN A 491 3.77 -12.68 9.40
N THR A 492 3.53 -11.94 10.48
CA THR A 492 2.93 -10.59 10.42
C THR A 492 3.83 -9.64 9.62
N TRP A 493 5.14 -9.69 9.86
CA TRP A 493 6.12 -8.94 9.08
C TRP A 493 6.08 -9.29 7.59
N SER A 494 6.08 -10.59 7.26
CA SER A 494 5.99 -11.02 5.86
C SER A 494 4.70 -10.54 5.18
N GLN A 495 3.58 -10.54 5.89
CA GLN A 495 2.32 -10.03 5.36
C GLN A 495 2.42 -8.55 4.95
N HIS A 496 2.99 -7.71 5.82
CA HIS A 496 3.19 -6.29 5.55
C HIS A 496 4.22 -6.07 4.44
N HIS A 497 5.34 -6.80 4.46
CA HIS A 497 6.32 -6.76 3.39
C HIS A 497 5.68 -7.10 2.04
N GLN A 498 4.95 -8.21 1.91
CA GLN A 498 4.30 -8.58 0.65
C GLN A 498 3.23 -7.56 0.20
N ALA A 499 2.53 -6.93 1.13
CA ALA A 499 1.62 -5.82 0.82
C ALA A 499 2.37 -4.61 0.25
N MET A 500 3.53 -4.28 0.82
CA MET A 500 4.44 -3.24 0.33
C MET A 500 4.82 -3.47 -1.13
N GLY A 501 5.22 -4.69 -1.48
CA GLY A 501 5.61 -5.07 -2.85
C GLY A 501 4.46 -4.90 -3.85
N ARG A 502 3.24 -5.28 -3.47
CA ARG A 502 2.03 -5.04 -4.30
C ARG A 502 1.80 -3.55 -4.53
N ILE A 503 1.90 -2.73 -3.49
CA ILE A 503 1.66 -1.29 -3.57
C ILE A 503 2.76 -0.60 -4.40
N LEU A 504 4.02 -1.03 -4.24
CA LEU A 504 5.14 -0.57 -5.05
C LEU A 504 4.86 -0.75 -6.55
N TRP A 505 4.42 -1.93 -6.97
CA TRP A 505 4.06 -2.18 -8.37
C TRP A 505 2.95 -1.27 -8.88
N VAL A 506 1.98 -0.92 -8.03
CA VAL A 506 0.92 0.04 -8.39
C VAL A 506 1.48 1.46 -8.55
N TYR A 507 2.37 1.92 -7.66
CA TYR A 507 3.00 3.24 -7.80
C TYR A 507 3.91 3.33 -9.02
N VAL A 508 4.69 2.29 -9.30
CA VAL A 508 5.55 2.21 -10.50
C VAL A 508 4.70 2.20 -11.77
N GLY A 509 3.67 1.35 -11.83
CA GLY A 509 2.74 1.29 -12.96
C GLY A 509 1.99 2.62 -13.16
N GLY A 510 1.53 3.22 -12.07
CA GLY A 510 0.89 4.54 -12.07
C GLY A 510 1.85 5.66 -12.51
N PHE A 511 3.10 5.62 -12.08
CA PHE A 511 4.14 6.57 -12.53
C PHE A 511 4.35 6.47 -14.04
N VAL A 512 4.50 5.27 -14.60
CA VAL A 512 4.60 5.08 -16.05
C VAL A 512 3.36 5.62 -16.78
N ALA A 513 2.16 5.31 -16.27
CA ALA A 513 0.91 5.81 -16.84
C ALA A 513 0.80 7.34 -16.82
N THR A 514 1.25 7.99 -15.74
CA THR A 514 1.23 9.46 -15.63
C THR A 514 2.29 10.13 -16.48
N VAL A 515 3.46 9.51 -16.67
CA VAL A 515 4.46 10.00 -17.63
C VAL A 515 3.87 9.98 -19.04
N LEU A 516 3.21 8.88 -19.43
CA LEU A 516 2.50 8.80 -20.72
C LEU A 516 1.41 9.87 -20.84
N LEU A 517 0.59 10.05 -19.78
CA LEU A 517 -0.40 11.12 -19.73
C LEU A 517 0.24 12.50 -19.93
N CYS A 518 1.33 12.79 -19.23
CA CYS A 518 2.04 14.06 -19.33
C CYS A 518 2.54 14.29 -20.76
N CYS A 519 3.12 13.28 -21.39
CA CYS A 519 3.53 13.35 -22.81
C CYS A 519 2.34 13.63 -23.74
N ILE A 520 1.21 12.96 -23.55
CA ILE A 520 0.02 13.16 -24.39
C ILE A 520 -0.61 14.55 -24.14
N ALA A 521 -0.70 14.98 -22.88
CA ALA A 521 -1.19 16.31 -22.51
C ALA A 521 -0.32 17.41 -23.11
N SER A 522 1.01 17.25 -23.06
CA SER A 522 1.96 18.17 -23.70
C SER A 522 1.82 18.19 -25.22
N LEU A 523 1.61 17.03 -25.86
CA LEU A 523 1.30 16.96 -27.28
C LEU A 523 -0.03 17.66 -27.61
N ALA A 524 -1.06 17.48 -26.79
CA ALA A 524 -2.36 18.14 -26.97
C ALA A 524 -2.27 19.66 -26.81
N VAL A 525 -1.50 20.15 -25.83
CA VAL A 525 -1.17 21.57 -25.67
C VAL A 525 -0.45 22.10 -26.91
N TRP A 526 0.56 21.37 -27.41
CA TRP A 526 1.31 21.74 -28.61
C TRP A 526 0.41 21.83 -29.84
N LEU A 527 -0.41 20.82 -30.12
CA LEU A 527 -1.34 20.80 -31.25
C LEU A 527 -2.38 21.92 -31.15
N SER A 528 -2.92 22.14 -29.95
CA SER A 528 -3.88 23.22 -29.67
C SER A 528 -3.24 24.59 -29.89
N PHE A 529 -1.99 24.77 -29.43
CA PHE A 529 -1.21 25.99 -29.64
C PHE A 529 -0.96 26.25 -31.13
N MET A 530 -0.52 25.23 -31.88
CA MET A 530 -0.30 25.33 -33.33
C MET A 530 -1.60 25.68 -34.07
N LYS A 531 -2.74 25.13 -33.66
CA LYS A 531 -4.04 25.40 -34.28
C LYS A 531 -4.54 26.81 -33.97
N VAL A 532 -4.43 27.26 -32.71
CA VAL A 532 -4.84 28.60 -32.29
C VAL A 532 -4.00 29.69 -32.94
N PHE A 533 -2.68 29.50 -32.98
CA PHE A 533 -1.75 30.50 -33.51
C PHE A 533 -1.38 30.27 -34.99
N HIS A 534 -2.05 29.33 -35.68
CA HIS A 534 -1.73 28.92 -37.05
C HIS A 534 -1.51 30.10 -38.00
N GLN A 535 -2.45 31.06 -38.04
CA GLN A 535 -2.38 32.22 -38.93
C GLN A 535 -1.17 33.12 -38.62
N ARG A 536 -0.86 33.32 -37.34
CA ARG A 536 0.26 34.17 -36.90
C ARG A 536 1.60 33.49 -37.14
N LEU A 537 1.69 32.18 -36.88
CA LEU A 537 2.88 31.37 -37.14
C LEU A 537 3.17 31.29 -38.64
N ARG A 538 2.14 31.12 -39.47
CA ARG A 538 2.26 31.11 -40.94
C ARG A 538 2.69 32.46 -41.49
N ALA A 539 2.12 33.57 -41.01
CA ALA A 539 2.52 34.91 -41.41
C ALA A 539 3.99 35.19 -41.05
N ALA A 540 4.40 34.82 -39.83
CA ALA A 540 5.80 34.95 -39.40
C ALA A 540 6.75 34.14 -40.30
N TYR A 541 6.40 32.88 -40.61
CA TYR A 541 7.18 32.03 -41.52
C TYR A 541 7.30 32.61 -42.94
N LEU A 542 6.20 33.05 -43.54
CA LEU A 542 6.19 33.63 -44.90
C LEU A 542 7.02 34.91 -44.99
N HIS A 543 7.05 35.70 -43.93
CA HIS A 543 7.84 36.94 -43.86
C HIS A 543 9.26 36.73 -43.32
N ALA A 544 9.71 35.48 -43.15
CA ALA A 544 11.00 35.14 -42.54
C ALA A 544 11.25 35.83 -41.18
N ARG A 545 10.17 36.14 -40.45
CA ARG A 545 10.21 36.80 -39.14
C ARG A 545 10.01 35.77 -38.04
N TRP A 546 10.68 36.00 -36.92
CA TRP A 546 10.53 35.15 -35.75
C TRP A 546 9.18 35.42 -35.06
N PRO A 547 8.39 34.37 -34.73
CA PRO A 547 7.08 34.54 -34.09
C PRO A 547 7.23 34.81 -32.57
N ILE A 548 7.85 35.94 -32.20
CA ILE A 548 8.22 36.26 -30.81
C ILE A 548 7.00 36.35 -29.88
N ARG A 549 5.94 37.07 -30.29
CA ARG A 549 4.74 37.27 -29.45
C ARG A 549 4.02 35.97 -29.05
N PRO A 550 3.66 35.05 -29.96
CA PRO A 550 3.04 33.79 -29.57
C PRO A 550 3.99 32.89 -28.76
N LEU A 551 5.30 32.93 -29.03
CA LEU A 551 6.30 32.20 -28.24
C LEU A 551 6.37 32.71 -26.79
N LEU A 552 6.37 34.03 -26.58
CA LEU A 552 6.34 34.63 -25.24
C LEU A 552 5.06 34.27 -24.48
N THR A 553 3.90 34.22 -25.14
CA THR A 553 2.66 33.78 -24.48
C THR A 553 2.71 32.30 -24.09
N ALA A 554 3.33 31.45 -24.91
CA ALA A 554 3.55 30.05 -24.56
C ALA A 554 4.49 29.94 -23.36
N LEU A 555 5.61 30.65 -23.39
CA LEU A 555 6.62 30.63 -22.31
C LEU A 555 6.06 31.15 -20.99
N GLY A 556 5.22 32.19 -21.02
CA GLY A 556 4.51 32.66 -19.82
C GLY A 556 3.55 31.61 -19.26
N ALA A 557 2.80 30.92 -20.11
CA ALA A 557 1.92 29.83 -19.68
C ALA A 557 2.70 28.63 -19.11
N GLU A 558 3.82 28.26 -19.74
CA GLU A 558 4.75 27.25 -19.26
C GLU A 558 5.34 27.60 -17.89
N LEU A 559 5.71 28.87 -17.68
CA LEU A 559 6.22 29.34 -16.40
C LEU A 559 5.17 29.22 -15.29
N ILE A 560 3.88 29.47 -15.60
CA ILE A 560 2.79 29.23 -14.65
C ILE A 560 2.68 27.74 -14.31
N VAL A 561 2.76 26.84 -15.31
CA VAL A 561 2.74 25.38 -15.05
C VAL A 561 3.91 24.98 -14.14
N CYS A 562 5.13 25.45 -14.46
CA CYS A 562 6.32 25.21 -13.66
C CYS A 562 6.15 25.72 -12.22
N ALA A 563 5.66 26.95 -12.04
CA ALA A 563 5.42 27.54 -10.74
C ALA A 563 4.40 26.74 -9.92
N CYS A 564 3.30 26.27 -10.53
CA CYS A 564 2.32 25.41 -9.86
C CYS A 564 2.93 24.08 -9.39
N VAL A 565 3.75 23.45 -10.22
CA VAL A 565 4.41 22.17 -9.89
C VAL A 565 5.46 22.37 -8.79
N LEU A 566 6.29 23.42 -8.88
CA LEU A 566 7.26 23.76 -7.85
C LEU A 566 6.58 24.12 -6.53
N TYR A 567 5.47 24.86 -6.58
CA TYR A 567 4.66 25.16 -5.39
C TYR A 567 4.11 23.89 -4.75
N PHE A 568 3.57 22.96 -5.55
CA PHE A 568 3.11 21.66 -5.05
C PHE A 568 4.25 20.88 -4.36
N LEU A 569 5.41 20.73 -5.00
CA LEU A 569 6.56 20.03 -4.42
C LEU A 569 7.06 20.73 -3.15
N PHE A 570 7.11 22.06 -3.15
CA PHE A 570 7.56 22.86 -2.01
C PHE A 570 6.61 22.74 -0.82
N THR A 571 5.29 22.88 -1.03
CA THR A 571 4.29 22.73 0.04
C THR A 571 4.32 21.34 0.65
N ARG A 572 4.46 20.30 -0.17
CA ARG A 572 4.60 18.93 0.32
C ARG A 572 5.88 18.72 1.13
N ALA A 573 7.03 19.18 0.63
CA ALA A 573 8.29 19.12 1.36
C ALA A 573 8.28 19.96 2.64
N ALA A 574 7.61 21.11 2.65
CA ALA A 574 7.43 21.93 3.84
C ALA A 574 6.55 21.23 4.89
N THR A 575 5.53 20.49 4.46
CA THR A 575 4.68 19.69 5.34
C THR A 575 5.46 18.56 5.99
N ALA A 576 6.26 17.81 5.21
CA ALA A 576 7.13 16.76 5.73
C ALA A 576 8.12 17.31 6.78
N ARG A 577 8.82 18.41 6.46
CA ARG A 577 9.72 19.08 7.42
C ARG A 577 9.02 19.59 8.67
N ALA A 578 7.76 20.03 8.56
CA ALA A 578 7.01 20.50 9.72
C ALA A 578 6.59 19.34 10.65
N TRP A 579 6.36 18.15 10.10
CA TRP A 579 6.13 16.94 10.88
C TRP A 579 7.42 16.40 11.49
N GLU A 580 8.52 16.37 10.72
CA GLU A 580 9.86 16.01 11.22
C GLU A 580 10.33 16.96 12.34
N ALA A 581 10.03 18.26 12.24
CA ALA A 581 10.45 19.27 13.22
C ALA A 581 9.55 19.34 14.47
N GLY A 582 8.51 18.51 14.58
CA GLY A 582 7.62 18.52 15.75
C GLY A 582 6.89 19.85 15.94
N GLY A 583 6.11 20.32 14.96
CA GLY A 583 5.27 21.52 15.10
C GLY A 583 3.92 21.27 15.82
N SER A 584 2.85 21.97 15.41
CA SER A 584 1.48 21.80 15.96
C SER A 584 0.82 20.43 15.72
N ALA A 585 1.59 19.44 15.25
CA ALA A 585 1.22 18.05 15.01
C ALA A 585 2.23 17.09 15.70
N GLU A 586 2.93 17.57 16.73
CA GLU A 586 3.79 16.78 17.63
C GLU A 586 3.10 15.48 18.07
N GLY A 587 3.79 14.35 17.86
CA GLY A 587 3.34 13.02 18.30
C GLY A 587 2.11 12.45 17.57
N ALA A 588 1.60 13.13 16.53
CA ALA A 588 0.38 12.71 15.83
C ALA A 588 0.62 11.97 14.51
N ALA A 589 1.84 12.02 13.95
CA ALA A 589 2.17 11.38 12.68
C ALA A 589 3.18 10.27 12.90
N ASP A 590 2.73 9.03 12.67
CA ASP A 590 3.55 7.83 12.57
C ASP A 590 4.73 8.07 11.60
N PRO A 591 5.98 7.64 11.92
CA PRO A 591 7.12 7.66 11.01
C PRO A 591 6.78 7.18 9.57
N ALA A 592 5.91 6.18 9.46
CA ALA A 592 5.33 5.71 8.19
C ALA A 592 4.70 6.84 7.35
N LEU A 593 3.93 7.69 8.00
CA LEU A 593 3.19 8.79 7.39
C LEU A 593 4.15 9.93 7.00
N ILE A 594 5.18 10.18 7.80
CA ILE A 594 6.24 11.14 7.49
C ILE A 594 7.02 10.70 6.24
N ALA A 595 7.42 9.43 6.19
CA ALA A 595 8.14 8.84 5.05
C ALA A 595 7.34 8.92 3.74
N LEU A 596 6.00 8.79 3.80
CA LEU A 596 5.13 8.93 2.62
C LEU A 596 5.08 10.37 2.06
N PHE A 597 5.28 11.37 2.91
CA PHE A 597 5.25 12.79 2.52
C PHE A 597 6.62 13.37 2.20
N HIS A 598 7.70 12.69 2.62
CA HIS A 598 9.05 13.03 2.26
C HIS A 598 9.20 13.14 0.73
N VAL A 599 9.88 14.19 0.26
CA VAL A 599 10.06 14.44 -1.18
C VAL A 599 11.53 14.23 -1.53
N PRO A 600 11.90 13.09 -2.14
CA PRO A 600 13.28 12.80 -2.49
C PRO A 600 13.83 13.84 -3.48
N SER A 601 15.13 14.15 -3.36
CA SER A 601 15.83 15.00 -4.32
C SER A 601 15.70 14.51 -5.77
N SER A 602 15.63 13.19 -5.98
CA SER A 602 15.41 12.58 -7.29
C SER A 602 14.02 12.89 -7.87
N ALA A 603 12.96 12.97 -7.04
CA ALA A 603 11.62 13.33 -7.50
C ALA A 603 11.56 14.76 -8.06
N TRP A 604 12.30 15.70 -7.45
CA TRP A 604 12.45 17.06 -7.97
C TRP A 604 13.03 17.06 -9.38
N TRP A 605 14.15 16.35 -9.57
CA TRP A 605 14.85 16.31 -10.85
C TRP A 605 14.05 15.57 -11.92
N ILE A 606 13.42 14.45 -11.60
CA ILE A 606 12.57 13.70 -12.53
C ILE A 606 11.42 14.58 -13.02
N THR A 607 10.73 15.25 -12.09
CA THR A 607 9.59 16.11 -12.42
C THR A 607 10.03 17.30 -13.28
N LEU A 608 11.14 17.96 -12.92
CA LEU A 608 11.67 19.10 -13.65
C LEU A 608 12.19 18.70 -15.05
N ALA A 609 12.91 17.58 -15.15
CA ALA A 609 13.41 17.06 -16.42
C ALA A 609 12.27 16.67 -17.36
N LEU A 610 11.21 16.05 -16.83
CA LEU A 610 10.01 15.73 -17.62
C LEU A 610 9.27 17.00 -18.06
N PHE A 611 9.15 17.99 -17.18
CA PHE A 611 8.54 19.28 -17.54
C PHE A 611 9.31 19.98 -18.67
N VAL A 612 10.65 20.06 -18.56
CA VAL A 612 11.51 20.69 -19.57
C VAL A 612 11.44 19.95 -20.90
N SER A 613 11.56 18.62 -20.89
CA SER A 613 11.51 17.79 -22.11
C SER A 613 10.15 17.82 -22.81
N THR A 614 9.06 17.96 -22.06
CA THR A 614 7.70 18.03 -22.61
C THR A 614 7.20 19.45 -22.87
N SER A 615 8.02 20.48 -22.63
CA SER A 615 7.67 21.88 -22.87
C SER A 615 7.44 22.18 -24.36
N ILE A 616 6.62 23.19 -24.66
CA ILE A 616 6.34 23.67 -26.02
C ILE A 616 7.63 24.01 -26.79
N PRO A 617 8.64 24.71 -26.23
CA PRO A 617 9.89 25.00 -26.93
C PRO A 617 10.67 23.73 -27.31
N ALA A 618 10.79 22.77 -26.38
CA ALA A 618 11.47 21.50 -26.64
C ALA A 618 10.72 20.66 -27.68
N SER A 619 9.40 20.54 -27.52
CA SER A 619 8.51 19.88 -28.47
C SER A 619 8.57 20.53 -29.85
N GLY A 620 8.68 21.86 -29.91
CA GLY A 620 8.82 22.61 -31.15
C GLY A 620 10.16 22.45 -31.85
N LEU A 621 11.25 22.21 -31.12
CA LEU A 621 12.56 21.88 -31.70
C LEU A 621 12.56 20.46 -32.29
N VAL A 622 11.97 19.50 -31.58
CA VAL A 622 11.89 18.09 -31.99
C VAL A 622 10.91 17.90 -33.17
N LEU A 623 9.71 18.48 -33.07
CA LEU A 623 8.64 18.36 -34.07
C LEU A 623 8.76 19.41 -35.19
N GLY A 624 9.49 20.51 -34.96
CA GLY A 624 9.67 21.64 -35.88
C GLY A 624 10.07 21.23 -37.29
N ARG A 625 10.94 20.22 -37.43
CA ARG A 625 11.37 19.67 -38.72
C ARG A 625 10.22 19.00 -39.50
N ARG A 626 9.24 18.40 -38.83
CA ARG A 626 8.03 17.82 -39.45
C ARG A 626 6.94 18.86 -39.68
N THR A 627 6.71 19.77 -38.73
CA THR A 627 5.69 20.82 -38.88
C THR A 627 6.06 21.84 -39.95
N GLN A 628 7.34 22.17 -40.15
CA GLN A 628 7.79 23.01 -41.26
C GLN A 628 7.45 22.38 -42.62
N ARG A 629 7.57 21.06 -42.77
CA ARG A 629 7.14 20.36 -43.99
C ARG A 629 5.62 20.40 -44.16
N SER A 630 4.83 20.20 -43.10
CA SER A 630 3.36 20.25 -43.18
C SER A 630 2.80 21.65 -43.50
N LEU A 631 3.44 22.72 -42.99
CA LEU A 631 3.06 24.11 -43.27
C LEU A 631 3.35 24.52 -44.72
N VAL A 632 4.33 23.86 -45.37
CA VAL A 632 4.68 24.06 -46.79
C VAL A 632 3.78 23.24 -47.72
N VAL A 633 3.29 22.07 -47.29
CA VAL A 633 2.55 21.11 -48.14
C VAL A 633 1.04 21.39 -48.26
N THR A 634 0.44 22.26 -47.43
CA THR A 634 -0.97 22.73 -47.62
C THR A 634 -1.16 23.67 -48.83
N ARG A 635 -0.39 23.44 -49.90
CA ARG A 635 -0.49 24.05 -51.23
C ARG A 635 -0.87 22.95 -52.23
N ARG A 636 -2.01 22.29 -52.01
CA ARG A 636 -2.75 21.54 -53.02
C ARG A 636 -4.20 21.42 -52.59
#